data_AF-A0A7X7SNW3-F1
#
_entry.id   AF-A0A7X7SNW3-F1
#
_cell.length_a   1.000
_cell.length_b   1.000
_cell.length_c   1.000
_cell.angle_alpha   90.00
_cell.angle_beta   90.00
_cell.angle_gamma   90.00
#
_symmetry.space_group_name_H-M   'P 1'
#
loop_
_entity.id
_entity.type
_entity.pdbx_description
1 polymer ?
#
loop_
_entity_poly.entity_id
_entity_poly.type
_entity_poly.pdbx_seq_one_letter_code
_entity_poly.pdbx_strand_id
1 'polypeptide(L)'
;MPGTHDVRLGIETLEALKRPGEVALPRFDKSSDDRRPIDAWPRVQAPVQVVLFEGWCVGAAPQDDAALARPVNSLECEQDPDGRWRRFVNDALRTDYQALFALLDMLILLQTPSFDVVYAWRLEQERKLREREERPGSRIMNEAEIARFIAHYERLTRHILEEMPRRADVVLRLNEEREPVL
;
A
#
# COMPACT_ATOMS: atom_id res chain seq x y z
N MET A 1 4.26 3.36 -4.02
CA MET A 1 3.07 4.25 -4.15
C MET A 1 2.23 3.78 -5.34
N PRO A 2 0.97 4.19 -5.51
CA PRO A 2 0.30 4.03 -6.80
C PRO A 2 1.17 4.58 -7.94
N GLY A 3 1.26 3.84 -9.04
CA GLY A 3 2.16 4.12 -10.16
C GLY A 3 3.54 3.46 -10.07
N THR A 4 3.85 2.74 -8.98
CA THR A 4 5.10 1.97 -8.84
C THR A 4 4.91 0.46 -8.90
N HIS A 5 3.73 -0.02 -9.29
CA HIS A 5 3.43 -1.46 -9.38
C HIS A 5 3.14 -1.83 -10.83
N ASP A 6 3.46 -3.08 -11.21
CA ASP A 6 3.03 -3.66 -12.47
C ASP A 6 1.58 -4.13 -12.34
N VAL A 7 0.64 -3.19 -12.50
CA VAL A 7 -0.79 -3.41 -12.30
C VAL A 7 -1.34 -4.45 -13.28
N ARG A 8 -0.88 -4.41 -14.52
CA ARG A 8 -1.26 -5.37 -15.56
C ARG A 8 -0.87 -6.79 -15.15
N LEU A 9 0.35 -7.01 -14.67
CA LEU A 9 0.77 -8.31 -14.14
C LEU A 9 -0.11 -8.76 -12.96
N GLY A 10 -0.50 -7.83 -12.08
CA GLY A 10 -1.43 -8.12 -10.99
C GLY A 10 -2.78 -8.63 -11.49
N ILE A 11 -3.40 -7.91 -12.44
CA ILE A 11 -4.66 -8.29 -13.08
C ILE A 11 -4.55 -9.66 -13.76
N GLU A 12 -3.52 -9.85 -14.59
CA GLU A 12 -3.29 -11.11 -15.31
C GLU A 12 -3.13 -12.29 -14.35
N THR A 13 -2.42 -12.08 -13.22
CA THR A 13 -2.23 -13.11 -12.19
C THR A 13 -3.55 -13.46 -11.51
N LEU A 14 -4.34 -12.46 -11.10
CA LEU A 14 -5.63 -12.69 -10.43
C LEU A 14 -6.63 -13.39 -11.36
N GLU A 15 -6.67 -13.02 -12.64
CA GLU A 15 -7.52 -13.69 -13.64
C GLU A 15 -7.03 -15.10 -14.01
N ALA A 16 -5.73 -15.37 -13.95
CA ALA A 16 -5.20 -16.71 -14.13
C ALA A 16 -5.60 -17.63 -12.96
N LEU A 17 -5.62 -17.12 -11.73
CA LEU A 17 -6.00 -17.89 -10.53
C LEU A 17 -7.47 -18.36 -10.54
N LYS A 18 -8.32 -17.79 -11.40
CA LYS A 18 -9.73 -18.17 -11.57
C LYS A 18 -9.94 -19.34 -12.55
N ARG A 19 -8.91 -19.77 -13.29
CA ARG A 19 -9.01 -20.73 -14.39
C ARG A 19 -8.13 -21.97 -14.16
N PRO A 20 -8.50 -23.16 -14.66
CA PRO A 20 -7.64 -24.34 -14.55
C PRO A 20 -6.25 -24.13 -15.16
N GLY A 21 -5.21 -24.43 -14.42
CA GLY A 21 -3.82 -24.33 -14.88
C GLY A 21 -2.83 -24.12 -13.75
N GLU A 22 -1.54 -24.12 -14.07
CA GLU A 22 -0.49 -23.74 -13.15
C GLU A 22 -0.19 -22.24 -13.28
N VAL A 23 -0.20 -21.50 -12.18
CA VAL A 23 -0.01 -20.05 -12.15
C VAL A 23 1.24 -19.70 -11.34
N ALA A 24 2.16 -18.94 -11.94
CA ALA A 24 3.32 -18.40 -11.23
C ALA A 24 2.94 -17.10 -10.51
N LEU A 25 3.27 -17.01 -9.22
CA LEU A 25 2.95 -15.85 -8.39
C LEU A 25 4.15 -14.90 -8.29
N PRO A 26 4.03 -13.63 -8.72
CA PRO A 26 5.13 -12.66 -8.62
C PRO A 26 5.72 -12.58 -7.21
N ARG A 27 7.05 -12.44 -7.15
CA ARG A 27 7.78 -12.22 -5.90
C ARG A 27 8.69 -11.01 -6.02
N PHE A 28 8.60 -10.12 -5.03
CA PHE A 28 9.46 -8.95 -4.91
C PHE A 28 10.54 -9.21 -3.85
N ASP A 29 11.78 -8.85 -4.16
CA ASP A 29 12.90 -8.95 -3.25
C ASP A 29 13.28 -7.55 -2.77
N LYS A 30 12.98 -7.30 -1.49
CA LYS A 30 13.23 -5.99 -0.86
C LYS A 30 14.73 -5.67 -0.76
N SER A 31 15.61 -6.66 -0.81
CA SER A 31 17.06 -6.43 -0.71
C SER A 31 17.65 -5.90 -2.01
N SER A 32 17.14 -6.38 -3.16
CA SER A 32 17.52 -5.90 -4.49
C SER A 32 16.61 -4.80 -5.03
N ASP A 33 15.51 -4.52 -4.33
CA ASP A 33 14.46 -3.56 -4.75
C ASP A 33 13.90 -3.89 -6.14
N ASP A 34 13.76 -5.18 -6.45
CA ASP A 34 13.27 -5.66 -7.74
C ASP A 34 12.52 -6.99 -7.61
N ARG A 35 11.80 -7.37 -8.66
CA ARG A 35 11.18 -8.69 -8.77
C ARG A 35 12.24 -9.78 -8.86
N ARG A 36 11.97 -10.91 -8.19
CA ARG A 36 12.73 -12.14 -8.39
C ARG A 36 12.58 -12.62 -9.84
N PRO A 37 13.57 -13.34 -10.39
CA PRO A 37 13.43 -14.06 -11.65
C PRO A 37 12.17 -14.95 -11.67
N ILE A 38 11.51 -15.06 -12.83
CA ILE A 38 10.21 -15.75 -12.98
C ILE A 38 10.30 -17.24 -12.61
N ASP A 39 11.44 -17.88 -12.88
CA ASP A 39 11.72 -19.27 -12.51
C ASP A 39 11.81 -19.47 -10.98
N ALA A 40 12.08 -18.42 -10.22
CA ALA A 40 12.05 -18.42 -8.76
C ALA A 40 10.68 -18.04 -8.17
N TRP A 41 9.66 -17.80 -9.00
CA TRP A 41 8.31 -17.53 -8.52
C TRP A 41 7.64 -18.83 -8.07
N PRO A 42 7.00 -18.85 -6.89
CA PRO A 42 6.23 -20.00 -6.46
C PRO A 42 5.04 -20.21 -7.40
N ARG A 43 4.74 -21.47 -7.67
CA ARG A 43 3.66 -21.90 -8.54
C ARG A 43 2.52 -22.48 -7.73
N VAL A 44 1.30 -22.20 -8.14
CA VAL A 44 0.08 -22.72 -7.52
C VAL A 44 -0.83 -23.32 -8.59
N GLN A 45 -1.54 -24.38 -8.22
CA GLN A 45 -2.55 -24.96 -9.09
C GLN A 45 -3.87 -24.20 -8.95
N ALA A 46 -4.38 -23.71 -10.06
CA ALA A 46 -5.65 -23.02 -10.20
C ALA A 46 -6.73 -23.96 -10.79
N PRO A 47 -8.03 -23.68 -10.59
CA PRO A 47 -8.57 -22.53 -9.87
C PRO A 47 -8.37 -22.66 -8.34
N VAL A 48 -8.11 -21.54 -7.68
CA VAL A 48 -8.11 -21.47 -6.21
C VAL A 48 -9.47 -21.05 -5.69
N GLN A 49 -9.80 -21.46 -4.46
CA GLN A 49 -11.09 -21.12 -3.85
C GLN A 49 -11.13 -19.70 -3.30
N VAL A 50 -10.01 -19.22 -2.75
CA VAL A 50 -9.89 -17.90 -2.11
C VAL A 50 -8.51 -17.32 -2.45
N VAL A 51 -8.50 -16.03 -2.80
CA VAL A 51 -7.27 -15.24 -2.92
C VAL A 51 -7.31 -14.13 -1.88
N LEU A 52 -6.29 -14.06 -1.03
CA LEU A 52 -6.06 -12.90 -0.18
C LEU A 52 -5.16 -11.92 -0.93
N PHE A 53 -5.76 -10.85 -1.46
CA PHE A 53 -5.04 -9.76 -2.10
C PHE A 53 -4.93 -8.58 -1.12
N GLU A 54 -3.72 -8.31 -0.64
CA GLU A 54 -3.45 -7.30 0.38
C GLU A 54 -2.50 -6.21 -0.11
N GLY A 55 -2.65 -5.02 0.45
CA GLY A 55 -1.75 -3.91 0.27
C GLY A 55 -2.31 -2.63 0.87
N TRP A 56 -1.43 -1.74 1.33
CA TRP A 56 -1.80 -0.55 2.10
C TRP A 56 -2.73 0.43 1.37
N CYS A 57 -2.78 0.40 0.03
CA CYS A 57 -3.66 1.23 -0.79
C CYS A 57 -4.66 0.41 -1.61
N VAL A 58 -4.85 -0.88 -1.30
CA VAL A 58 -5.82 -1.72 -2.00
C VAL A 58 -7.22 -1.15 -1.81
N GLY A 59 -7.93 -0.99 -2.92
CA GLY A 59 -9.25 -0.42 -2.95
C GLY A 59 -9.28 1.10 -2.93
N ALA A 60 -8.18 1.84 -2.77
CA ALA A 60 -8.20 3.30 -2.67
C ALA A 60 -8.80 3.99 -3.91
N ALA A 61 -9.61 5.04 -3.67
CA ALA A 61 -10.19 5.85 -4.73
C ALA A 61 -9.28 7.06 -5.09
N PRO A 62 -9.37 7.59 -6.32
CA PRO A 62 -8.76 8.86 -6.66
C PRO A 62 -9.46 10.01 -5.90
N GLN A 63 -8.68 10.99 -5.49
CA GLN A 63 -9.13 12.25 -4.91
C GLN A 63 -9.63 13.22 -5.98
N ASP A 64 -10.50 14.15 -5.55
CA ASP A 64 -10.88 15.31 -6.35
C ASP A 64 -9.67 16.23 -6.59
N ASP A 65 -9.62 16.85 -7.77
CA ASP A 65 -8.51 17.73 -8.16
C ASP A 65 -8.32 18.92 -7.21
N ALA A 66 -9.41 19.39 -6.59
CA ALA A 66 -9.37 20.44 -5.57
C ALA A 66 -8.61 20.01 -4.31
N ALA A 67 -8.72 18.74 -3.90
CA ALA A 67 -7.99 18.19 -2.76
C ALA A 67 -6.48 18.07 -3.02
N LEU A 68 -6.08 18.02 -4.30
CA LEU A 68 -4.67 17.97 -4.71
C LEU A 68 -4.02 19.35 -4.78
N ALA A 69 -4.78 20.45 -4.73
CA ALA A 69 -4.24 21.79 -4.95
C ALA A 69 -3.24 22.23 -3.87
N ARG A 70 -3.44 21.81 -2.61
CA ARG A 70 -2.61 22.21 -1.46
C ARG A 70 -1.81 21.03 -0.91
N PRO A 71 -0.52 21.24 -0.57
CA PRO A 71 0.28 20.19 0.06
C PRO A 71 -0.33 19.82 1.42
N VAL A 72 -0.24 18.55 1.82
CA VAL A 72 -0.71 18.11 3.15
C VAL A 72 0.41 18.08 4.20
N ASN A 73 1.67 18.13 3.76
CA ASN A 73 2.84 18.11 4.64
C ASN A 73 4.04 18.85 4.02
N SER A 74 5.14 18.92 4.78
CA SER A 74 6.38 19.58 4.34
C SER A 74 7.00 18.91 3.13
N LEU A 75 6.95 17.58 3.02
CA LEU A 75 7.48 16.83 1.88
C LEU A 75 6.85 17.31 0.57
N GLU A 76 5.52 17.36 0.49
CA GLU A 76 4.82 17.85 -0.70
C GLU A 76 5.03 19.34 -0.94
N CYS A 77 5.10 20.14 0.13
CA CYS A 77 5.35 21.58 0.02
C CYS A 77 6.71 21.87 -0.63
N GLU A 78 7.75 21.15 -0.20
CA GLU A 78 9.13 21.39 -0.59
C GLU A 78 9.52 20.69 -1.90
N GLN A 79 8.99 19.49 -2.15
CA GLN A 79 9.43 18.63 -3.26
C GLN A 79 8.37 18.35 -4.33
N ASP A 80 7.12 18.76 -4.08
CA ASP A 80 6.06 18.70 -5.08
C ASP A 80 5.31 20.05 -5.17
N PRO A 81 6.00 21.20 -5.24
CA PRO A 81 5.35 22.51 -5.15
C PRO A 81 4.35 22.77 -6.29
N ASP A 82 4.54 22.14 -7.45
CA ASP A 82 3.64 22.20 -8.60
C ASP A 82 2.54 21.11 -8.61
N GLY A 83 2.61 20.17 -7.67
CA GLY A 83 1.65 19.09 -7.51
C GLY A 83 1.75 17.99 -8.56
N ARG A 84 2.84 17.92 -9.33
CA ARG A 84 3.03 16.89 -10.37
C ARG A 84 3.02 15.47 -9.81
N TRP A 85 3.73 15.24 -8.70
CA TRP A 85 3.83 13.92 -8.11
C TRP A 85 2.48 13.46 -7.54
N ARG A 86 1.79 14.29 -6.76
CA ARG A 86 0.48 13.90 -6.21
C ARG A 86 -0.60 13.74 -7.27
N ARG A 87 -0.55 14.52 -8.37
CA ARG A 87 -1.42 14.29 -9.54
C ARG A 87 -1.10 12.99 -10.24
N PHE A 88 0.18 12.67 -10.45
CA PHE A 88 0.60 11.39 -11.02
C PHE A 88 0.08 10.20 -10.21
N VAL A 89 0.24 10.23 -8.88
CA VAL A 89 -0.31 9.19 -7.98
C VAL A 89 -1.83 9.08 -8.13
N ASN A 90 -2.53 10.21 -8.20
CA ASN A 90 -3.98 10.26 -8.35
C ASN A 90 -4.46 9.72 -9.71
N ASP A 91 -3.73 10.03 -10.79
CA ASP A 91 -4.05 9.56 -12.15
C ASP A 91 -3.81 8.05 -12.29
N ALA A 92 -2.75 7.54 -11.66
CA ALA A 92 -2.54 6.09 -11.54
C ALA A 92 -3.71 5.43 -10.81
N LEU A 93 -4.20 6.04 -9.72
CA LEU A 93 -5.39 5.55 -9.03
C LEU A 93 -6.65 5.61 -9.89
N ARG A 94 -6.82 6.63 -10.72
CA ARG A 94 -7.99 6.84 -11.59
C ARG A 94 -8.09 5.82 -12.73
N THR A 95 -6.97 5.21 -13.12
CA THR A 95 -6.86 4.35 -14.31
C THR A 95 -6.63 2.89 -13.90
N ASP A 96 -5.40 2.40 -14.02
CA ASP A 96 -5.08 0.98 -13.95
C ASP A 96 -5.47 0.35 -12.61
N TYR A 97 -5.33 1.12 -11.51
CA TYR A 97 -5.68 0.62 -10.18
C TYR A 97 -7.18 0.41 -10.00
N GLN A 98 -8.06 1.24 -10.59
CA GLN A 98 -9.50 0.97 -10.54
C GLN A 98 -9.84 -0.33 -11.26
N ALA A 99 -9.18 -0.63 -12.39
CA ALA A 99 -9.38 -1.90 -13.08
C ALA A 99 -8.94 -3.10 -12.23
N LEU A 100 -7.81 -2.98 -11.51
CA LEU A 100 -7.35 -4.00 -10.58
C LEU A 100 -8.32 -4.18 -9.40
N PHE A 101 -8.79 -3.08 -8.80
CA PHE A 101 -9.68 -3.13 -7.64
C PHE A 101 -11.10 -3.58 -7.99
N ALA A 102 -11.53 -3.41 -9.24
CA ALA A 102 -12.80 -3.96 -9.74
C ALA A 102 -12.84 -5.51 -9.74
N LEU A 103 -11.69 -6.18 -9.56
CA LEU A 103 -11.61 -7.63 -9.43
C LEU A 103 -11.92 -8.14 -8.02
N LEU A 104 -12.05 -7.24 -7.03
CA LEU A 104 -12.31 -7.60 -5.64
C LEU A 104 -13.77 -8.01 -5.45
N ASP A 105 -13.99 -9.21 -4.94
CA ASP A 105 -15.32 -9.67 -4.50
C ASP A 105 -15.69 -9.13 -3.12
N MET A 106 -14.69 -8.79 -2.29
CA MET A 106 -14.85 -8.25 -0.94
C MET A 106 -13.68 -7.33 -0.58
N LEU A 107 -13.97 -6.17 0.00
CA LEU A 107 -13.00 -5.21 0.52
C LEU A 107 -13.05 -5.16 2.05
N ILE A 108 -11.92 -5.51 2.67
CA ILE A 108 -11.72 -5.44 4.13
C ILE A 108 -10.76 -4.29 4.44
N LEU A 109 -11.20 -3.34 5.24
CA LEU A 109 -10.37 -2.23 5.74
C LEU A 109 -9.98 -2.46 7.19
N LEU A 110 -8.68 -2.49 7.46
CA LEU A 110 -8.12 -2.32 8.80
C LEU A 110 -7.92 -0.82 9.07
N GLN A 111 -8.89 -0.21 9.75
CA GLN A 111 -8.91 1.24 9.98
C GLN A 111 -8.08 1.61 11.21
N THR A 112 -6.94 2.25 10.99
CA THR A 112 -6.16 2.92 12.05
C THR A 112 -6.87 4.19 12.56
N PRO A 113 -6.69 4.60 13.83
CA PRO A 113 -7.33 5.80 14.37
C PRO A 113 -6.97 7.09 13.63
N SER A 114 -5.70 7.23 13.22
CA SER A 114 -5.20 8.43 12.57
C SER A 114 -3.87 8.16 11.86
N PHE A 115 -3.43 9.10 11.03
CA PHE A 115 -2.11 9.02 10.42
C PHE A 115 -0.96 9.11 11.45
N ASP A 116 -1.17 9.83 12.55
CA ASP A 116 -0.16 9.96 13.60
C ASP A 116 0.12 8.61 14.28
N VAL A 117 -0.92 7.76 14.40
CA VAL A 117 -0.79 6.39 14.89
C VAL A 117 0.01 5.52 13.90
N VAL A 118 -0.16 5.71 12.59
CA VAL A 118 0.67 5.04 11.56
C VAL A 118 2.14 5.40 11.71
N TYR A 119 2.43 6.68 11.96
CA TYR A 119 3.80 7.13 12.25
C TYR A 119 4.35 6.46 13.51
N ALA A 120 3.59 6.44 14.60
CA ALA A 120 3.98 5.79 15.85
C ALA A 120 4.27 4.29 15.66
N TRP A 121 3.43 3.59 14.91
CA TRP A 121 3.63 2.18 14.59
C TRP A 121 4.87 1.93 13.74
N ARG A 122 5.16 2.80 12.76
CA ARG A 122 6.37 2.68 11.96
C ARG A 122 7.62 2.91 12.81
N LEU A 123 7.57 3.88 13.71
CA LEU A 123 8.67 4.16 14.64
C LEU A 123 8.93 2.97 15.57
N GLU A 124 7.87 2.36 16.12
CA GLU A 124 7.98 1.15 16.95
C GLU A 124 8.60 -0.02 16.15
N GLN A 125 8.17 -0.21 14.90
CA GLN A 125 8.71 -1.24 14.02
C GLN A 125 10.22 -1.05 13.78
N GLU A 126 10.65 0.17 13.48
CA GLU A 126 12.06 0.47 13.20
C GLU A 126 12.94 0.31 14.45
N ARG A 127 12.41 0.67 15.64
CA ARG A 127 13.08 0.42 16.94
C ARG A 127 13.28 -1.07 17.19
N LYS A 128 12.24 -1.89 17.00
CA LYS A 128 12.34 -3.36 17.13
C LYS A 128 13.31 -3.97 16.12
N LEU A 129 13.41 -3.42 14.90
CA LEU A 129 14.38 -3.87 13.90
C LEU A 129 15.81 -3.57 14.36
N ARG A 130 16.05 -2.37 14.89
CA ARG A 130 17.35 -1.96 15.44
C ARG A 130 17.83 -2.84 16.59
N GLU A 131 16.90 -3.27 17.46
CA GLU A 131 17.21 -4.18 18.57
C GLU A 131 17.57 -5.60 18.10
N ARG A 132 17.06 -6.03 16.94
CA ARG A 132 17.27 -7.38 16.40
C ARG A 132 18.47 -7.48 15.45
N GLU A 133 18.85 -6.40 14.77
CA GLU A 133 19.92 -6.39 13.78
C GLU A 133 21.16 -5.64 14.28
N GLU A 134 22.12 -6.37 14.87
CA GLU A 134 23.49 -5.89 15.14
C GLU A 134 24.41 -5.94 13.89
N ARG A 135 23.86 -6.21 12.70
CA ARG A 135 24.67 -6.45 11.50
C ARG A 135 25.05 -5.14 10.80
N PRO A 136 26.35 -4.90 10.51
CA PRO A 136 26.77 -3.78 9.68
C PRO A 136 26.13 -3.86 8.27
N GLY A 137 25.37 -2.84 7.88
CA GLY A 137 24.75 -2.74 6.56
C GLY A 137 23.22 -2.74 6.52
N SER A 138 22.53 -2.91 7.66
CA SER A 138 21.09 -2.69 7.74
C SER A 138 20.78 -1.19 7.54
N ARG A 139 19.90 -0.87 6.58
CA ARG A 139 19.43 0.51 6.33
C ARG A 139 18.39 0.91 7.38
N ILE A 140 18.81 0.94 8.65
CA ILE A 140 17.95 1.36 9.76
C ILE A 140 17.76 2.88 9.67
N MET A 141 16.51 3.30 9.55
CA MET A 141 16.17 4.72 9.50
C MET A 141 16.24 5.35 10.90
N ASN A 142 16.71 6.59 10.96
CA ASN A 142 16.53 7.46 12.12
C ASN A 142 15.12 8.08 12.13
N GLU A 143 14.74 8.77 13.20
CA GLU A 143 13.37 9.30 13.33
C GLU A 143 13.01 10.32 12.23
N ALA A 144 13.95 11.15 11.81
CA ALA A 144 13.74 12.11 10.72
C ALA A 144 13.57 11.42 9.36
N GLU A 145 14.33 10.36 9.11
CA GLU A 145 14.19 9.51 7.91
C GLU A 145 12.84 8.78 7.91
N ILE A 146 12.38 8.27 9.07
CA ILE A 146 11.06 7.65 9.21
C ILE A 146 9.95 8.67 8.94
N ALA A 147 10.04 9.86 9.54
CA ALA A 147 9.05 10.92 9.34
C ALA A 147 8.94 11.30 7.85
N ARG A 148 10.09 11.48 7.19
CA ARG A 148 10.16 11.76 5.76
C ARG A 148 9.63 10.59 4.92
N PHE A 149 9.93 9.34 5.28
CA PHE A 149 9.43 8.16 4.59
C PHE A 149 7.91 8.07 4.68
N ILE A 150 7.35 8.15 5.89
CA ILE A 150 5.92 8.06 6.16
C ILE A 150 5.15 9.21 5.50
N ALA A 151 5.73 10.42 5.41
CA ALA A 151 5.14 11.56 4.72
C ALA A 151 4.73 11.27 3.27
N HIS A 152 5.36 10.29 2.59
CA HIS A 152 4.95 9.88 1.24
C HIS A 152 3.58 9.22 1.19
N TYR A 153 3.15 8.63 2.30
CA TYR A 153 1.91 7.87 2.42
C TYR A 153 0.77 8.69 3.03
N GLU A 154 1.07 9.89 3.55
CA GLU A 154 0.16 10.69 4.36
C GLU A 154 -1.13 11.04 3.65
N ARG A 155 -1.02 11.70 2.49
CA ARG A 155 -2.17 12.15 1.71
C ARG A 155 -3.16 11.02 1.46
N LEU A 156 -2.65 9.91 0.91
CA LEU A 156 -3.52 8.80 0.52
C LEU A 156 -4.04 8.05 1.74
N THR A 157 -3.24 7.88 2.80
CA THR A 157 -3.72 7.28 4.05
C THR A 157 -4.86 8.10 4.64
N ARG A 158 -4.71 9.42 4.75
CA ARG A 158 -5.77 10.31 5.23
C ARG A 158 -7.03 10.20 4.37
N HIS A 159 -6.87 10.17 3.05
CA HIS A 159 -8.00 10.00 2.13
C HIS A 159 -8.71 8.66 2.37
N ILE A 160 -7.98 7.54 2.41
CA ILE A 160 -8.52 6.21 2.69
C ILE A 160 -9.32 6.20 3.99
N LEU A 161 -8.81 6.81 5.07
CA LEU A 161 -9.48 6.85 6.37
C LEU A 161 -10.78 7.66 6.36
N GLU A 162 -10.90 8.64 5.46
CA GLU A 162 -12.10 9.47 5.32
C GLU A 162 -13.17 8.81 4.44
N GLU A 163 -12.78 8.17 3.34
CA GLU A 163 -13.71 7.71 2.29
C GLU A 163 -14.01 6.21 2.36
N MET A 164 -12.99 5.37 2.52
CA MET A 164 -13.11 3.93 2.32
C MET A 164 -14.03 3.24 3.33
N PRO A 165 -14.13 3.67 4.61
CA PRO A 165 -15.08 3.10 5.56
C PRO A 165 -16.54 3.13 5.09
N ARG A 166 -16.90 4.00 4.14
CA ARG A 166 -18.28 4.11 3.63
C ARG A 166 -18.64 3.05 2.61
N ARG A 167 -17.66 2.34 2.05
CA ARG A 167 -17.85 1.39 0.94
C ARG A 167 -17.11 0.06 1.10
N ALA A 168 -16.25 -0.10 2.09
CA ALA A 168 -15.68 -1.39 2.43
C ALA A 168 -16.78 -2.31 2.99
N ASP A 169 -16.75 -3.59 2.61
CA ASP A 169 -17.69 -4.60 3.10
C ASP A 169 -17.48 -4.89 4.59
N VAL A 170 -16.23 -4.80 5.05
CA VAL A 170 -15.85 -4.97 6.46
C VAL A 170 -14.89 -3.85 6.86
N VAL A 171 -15.21 -3.16 7.94
CA VAL A 171 -14.32 -2.17 8.58
C VAL A 171 -13.96 -2.66 9.97
N LEU A 172 -12.70 -3.08 10.14
CA LEU A 172 -12.14 -3.42 11.45
C LEU A 172 -11.41 -2.19 11.98
N ARG A 173 -12.04 -1.48 12.91
CA ARG A 173 -11.42 -0.32 13.59
C ARG A 173 -10.40 -0.83 14.60
N LEU A 174 -9.21 -0.24 14.61
CA LEU A 174 -8.14 -0.58 15.53
C LEU A 174 -7.91 0.56 16.52
N ASN A 175 -7.53 0.25 17.76
CA ASN A 175 -6.97 1.23 18.71
C ASN A 175 -5.46 1.45 18.45
N GLU A 176 -4.81 2.26 19.28
CA GLU A 176 -3.37 2.56 19.19
C GLU A 176 -2.50 1.30 19.43
N GLU A 177 -3.04 0.31 20.16
CA GLU A 177 -2.42 -0.97 20.46
C GLU A 177 -2.59 -2.03 19.36
N ARG A 178 -3.28 -1.68 18.25
CA ARG A 178 -3.61 -2.56 17.11
C ARG A 178 -4.67 -3.63 17.43
N GLU A 179 -5.46 -3.41 18.46
CA GLU A 179 -6.56 -4.28 18.85
C GLU A 179 -7.87 -3.80 18.20
N PRO A 180 -8.74 -4.71 17.75
CA PRO A 180 -10.06 -4.36 17.28
C PRO A 180 -10.90 -3.65 18.35
N VAL A 181 -11.53 -2.54 17.98
CA VAL A 181 -12.54 -1.87 18.81
C VAL A 181 -13.94 -2.09 18.22
N LEU A 182 -14.89 -2.42 19.11
CA LEU A 182 -16.30 -2.63 18.78
C LEU A 182 -17.05 -1.31 18.61
#